data_AF-A0A4W3GPP5-F1
#
_entry.id   AF-A0A4W3GPP5-F1
#
_cell.length_a   1.000
_cell.length_b   1.000
_cell.length_c   1.000
_cell.angle_alpha   90.00
_cell.angle_beta   90.00
_cell.angle_gamma   90.00
#
_symmetry.space_group_name_H-M   'P 1'
#
loop_
_entity.id
_entity.type
_entity.pdbx_description
1 polymer ?
#
loop_
_entity_poly.entity_id
_entity_poly.type
_entity_poly.pdbx_seq_one_letter_code
_entity_poly.pdbx_strand_id
1 'polypeptide(L)' 'MAQSLQMEIPNFGNNILECLNEQRLQGLYCDVSIVVKGQAFKAHRAVLAASIILGITSQRPTTHSD' A
#
# COMPACT_ATOMS: atom_id res chain seq x y z
N MET A 1 8.46 24.75 26.04
CA MET A 1 7.33 24.40 25.15
C MET A 1 7.90 24.25 23.75
N ALA A 2 8.03 23.03 23.24
CA ALA A 2 8.50 22.82 21.86
C ALA A 2 7.29 22.95 20.93
N GLN A 3 7.30 23.96 20.07
CA GLN A 3 6.27 24.08 19.02
C GLN A 3 6.59 23.05 17.93
N SER A 4 5.69 22.11 17.69
CA SER A 4 5.79 21.20 16.55
C SER A 4 5.41 21.97 15.27
N LEU A 5 6.34 22.09 14.33
CA LEU A 5 6.03 22.56 12.98
C LEU A 5 5.32 21.44 12.22
N GLN A 6 4.05 21.65 11.90
CA GLN A 6 3.28 20.73 11.08
C GLN A 6 3.47 21.13 9.62
N MET A 7 4.11 20.27 8.83
CA MET A 7 4.26 20.44 7.39
C MET A 7 3.42 19.38 6.69
N GLU A 8 2.49 19.81 5.85
CA GLU A 8 1.69 18.93 5.01
C GLU A 8 2.19 18.99 3.57
N ILE A 9 2.57 17.82 3.03
CA ILE A 9 2.90 17.68 1.62
C ILE A 9 1.65 17.10 0.93
N PRO A 10 0.98 17.87 0.05
CA PRO A 10 -0.18 17.39 -0.68
C PRO A 10 0.15 16.11 -1.45
N ASN A 11 -0.78 15.14 -1.44
CA ASN A 11 -0.66 13.88 -2.18
C ASN A 11 0.57 13.00 -1.85
N PHE A 12 1.28 13.26 -0.74
CA PHE A 12 2.48 12.52 -0.38
C PHE A 12 2.28 10.99 -0.39
N GLY A 13 1.21 10.50 0.24
CA GLY A 13 0.91 9.07 0.29
C GLY A 13 0.72 8.45 -1.11
N ASN A 14 0.02 9.14 -2.01
CA ASN A 14 -0.21 8.67 -3.38
C ASN A 14 1.09 8.56 -4.16
N ASN A 15 1.95 9.59 -4.08
CA ASN A 15 3.26 9.60 -4.75
C ASN A 15 4.15 8.44 -4.27
N ILE A 16 4.12 8.14 -2.97
CA ILE A 16 4.87 7.01 -2.41
C ILE A 16 4.33 5.67 -2.92
N LEU A 17 3.00 5.50 -2.95
CA LEU A 17 2.38 4.27 -3.48
C LEU A 17 2.66 4.06 -4.97
N GLU A 18 2.68 5.14 -5.76
CA GLU A 18 3.05 5.09 -7.18
C GLU A 18 4.50 4.62 -7.36
N CYS A 19 5.45 5.22 -6.62
CA CYS A 19 6.85 4.80 -6.66
C CYS A 19 7.05 3.34 -6.22
N LEU A 20 6.38 2.89 -5.16
CA LEU A 20 6.44 1.49 -4.71
C LEU A 20 5.86 0.54 -5.77
N ASN A 21 4.82 0.95 -6.48
CA ASN A 21 4.26 0.17 -7.57
C ASN A 21 5.22 0.04 -8.76
N GLU A 22 5.90 1.12 -9.14
CA GLU A 22 6.96 1.07 -10.16
C GLU A 22 8.10 0.13 -9.77
N GLN A 23 8.57 0.22 -8.53
CA GLN A 23 9.58 -0.70 -7.99
C GLN A 23 9.11 -2.15 -8.06
N ARG A 24 7.84 -2.42 -7.72
CA ARG A 24 7.23 -3.75 -7.81
C ARG A 24 7.25 -4.29 -9.23
N LEU A 25 6.87 -3.47 -10.21
CA LEU A 25 6.86 -3.84 -11.64
C LEU A 25 8.27 -4.13 -12.16
N GLN A 26 9.28 -3.39 -11.69
CA GLN A 26 10.69 -3.63 -12.03
C GLN A 26 11.33 -4.74 -11.18
N GLY A 27 10.64 -5.22 -10.13
CA GLY A 27 11.15 -6.20 -9.18
C GLY A 27 12.25 -5.67 -8.26
N LEU A 28 12.35 -4.35 -8.10
CA LEU A 28 13.31 -3.67 -7.23
C LEU A 28 12.82 -3.66 -5.79
N TYR A 29 13.75 -3.91 -4.87
CA TYR A 29 13.53 -3.88 -3.42
C TYR A 29 12.39 -4.77 -2.90
N CYS A 30 11.85 -5.65 -3.76
CA CYS A 30 10.85 -6.64 -3.37
C CYS A 30 11.51 -7.70 -2.50
N ASP A 31 10.99 -7.87 -1.28
CA ASP A 31 11.50 -8.78 -0.27
C ASP A 31 10.63 -10.04 -0.10
N VAL A 32 9.54 -10.14 -0.88
CA VAL A 32 8.66 -11.31 -0.93
C VAL A 32 8.19 -11.62 -2.34
N SER A 33 7.95 -12.90 -2.61
CA SER A 33 7.30 -13.39 -3.83
C SER A 33 6.18 -14.35 -3.48
N ILE A 34 4.99 -14.11 -4.01
CA ILE A 34 3.81 -14.95 -3.80
C ILE A 34 3.61 -15.77 -5.07
N VAL A 35 3.54 -17.10 -4.95
CA VAL A 35 3.32 -17.98 -6.10
C VAL A 35 1.86 -18.40 -6.17
N VAL A 36 1.20 -18.10 -7.28
CA VAL A 36 -0.20 -18.48 -7.54
C VAL A 36 -0.26 -19.20 -8.87
N LYS A 37 -0.72 -20.46 -8.88
CA LYS A 37 -0.85 -21.30 -10.08
C LYS A 37 0.44 -21.36 -10.93
N GLY A 38 1.60 -21.38 -10.26
CA GLY A 38 2.91 -21.43 -10.93
C GLY A 38 3.47 -20.08 -11.38
N GLN A 39 2.72 -18.98 -11.25
CA GLN A 39 3.22 -17.63 -11.53
C GLN A 39 3.67 -16.94 -10.24
N ALA A 40 4.87 -16.35 -10.25
CA ALA A 40 5.44 -15.62 -9.13
C ALA A 40 5.13 -14.12 -9.22
N PHE A 41 4.65 -13.55 -8.11
CA PHE A 41 4.33 -12.13 -7.96
C PHE A 41 5.24 -11.51 -6.89
N LYS A 42 6.18 -10.67 -7.32
CA LYS A 42 7.04 -9.90 -6.42
C LYS A 42 6.23 -8.79 -5.73
N ALA A 43 6.51 -8.54 -4.46
CA ALA A 43 5.87 -7.50 -3.67
C ALA A 43 6.77 -7.05 -2.51
N HIS A 44 6.29 -6.04 -1.77
CA HIS A 44 6.91 -5.55 -0.54
C HIS A 44 6.07 -5.97 0.66
N ARG A 45 6.66 -6.64 1.65
CA ARG A 45 5.95 -7.14 2.84
C ARG A 45 5.25 -6.02 3.62
N ALA A 46 5.89 -4.87 3.75
CA ALA A 46 5.33 -3.72 4.46
C ALA A 46 4.03 -3.20 3.81
N VAL A 47 3.99 -3.15 2.47
CA VAL A 47 2.80 -2.72 1.71
C VAL A 47 1.66 -3.72 1.91
N LEU A 48 1.95 -5.02 1.81
CA LEU A 48 0.95 -6.07 2.04
C LEU A 48 0.39 -6.02 3.47
N ALA A 49 1.24 -5.83 4.47
CA ALA A 49 0.82 -5.70 5.87
C ALA A 49 -0.09 -4.47 6.08
N ALA A 50 0.27 -3.33 5.50
CA ALA A 50 -0.55 -2.11 5.58
C ALA A 50 -1.93 -2.29 4.91
N SER A 51 -2.01 -3.00 3.79
CA SER A 51 -3.29 -3.31 3.12
C SER A 51 -4.21 -4.17 3.99
N ILE A 52 -3.66 -5.05 4.83
CA ILE A 52 -4.45 -5.86 5.79
C ILE A 52 -4.94 -4.99 6.94
N ILE A 53 -4.11 -4.08 7.45
CA ILE A 53 -4.46 -3.17 8.56
C ILE A 53 -5.51 -2.13 8.12
N LEU A 54 -5.50 -1.67 6.86
CA LEU A 54 -6.55 -0.78 6.34
C LEU A 54 -7.84 -1.52 5.97
N GLY A 55 -7.77 -2.83 5.72
CA GLY A 55 -8.94 -3.68 5.45
C GLY A 55 -9.90 -3.82 6.64
N ILE A 56 -9.41 -3.67 7.87
CA ILE A 56 -10.23 -3.69 9.10
C ILE A 56 -10.88 -2.33 9.42
N THR A 57 -10.43 -1.23 8.80
CA THR A 57 -11.05 0.11 8.98
C THR A 57 -11.93 0.53 7.81
N SER A 58 -11.86 -0.15 6.66
CA SER A 58 -12.74 0.09 5.51
C SER A 58 -13.89 -0.93 5.49
N GLN A 59 -14.84 -0.80 6.42
CA GLN A 59 -16.21 -1.18 6.08
C GLN A 59 -16.67 -0.22 4.98
N ARG A 60 -16.49 -0.63 3.72
CA ARG A 60 -17.21 -0.05 2.60
C ARG A 60 -18.70 -0.35 2.87
N PRO A 61 -19.59 0.63 3.04
CA PRO A 61 -21.01 0.33 3.15
C PRO A 61 -21.41 -0.34 1.84
N THR A 62 -21.77 -1.61 1.91
CA THR A 62 -22.43 -2.31 0.82
C THR A 62 -23.81 -1.66 0.69
N THR A 63 -23.96 -0.71 -0.22
CA THR A 63 -25.27 -0.30 -0.69
C THR A 63 -25.89 -1.52 -1.38
N HIS A 64 -26.72 -2.25 -0.65
CA HIS A 64 -27.67 -3.20 -1.22
C HIS A 64 -28.71 -2.33 -1.92
N SER A 65 -28.61 -2.20 -3.24
CA SER A 65 -29.70 -1.68 -4.05
C SER A 65 -30.64 -2.84 -4.33
N ASP A 66 -31.78 -2.83 -3.64
CA ASP A 66 -32.99 -3.53 -4.08
C ASP A 66 -33.54 -2.91 -5.39
#